data_AF-A0A0B2UMK5-F1
#
_entry.id   AF-A0A0B2UMK5-F1
#
_cell.length_a   1.000
_cell.length_b   1.000
_cell.length_c   1.000
_cell.angle_alpha   90.00
_cell.angle_beta   90.00
_cell.angle_gamma   90.00
#
_symmetry.space_group_name_H-M   'P 1'
#
loop_
_entity.id
_entity.type
_entity.pdbx_description
1 polymer ?
#
loop_
_entity_poly.entity_id
_entity_poly.type
_entity_poly.pdbx_seq_one_letter_code
_entity_poly.pdbx_strand_id
1 'polypeptide(L)'
;MYFLVKKPTWLVFDPNEYCDEEVRMLQVRHKDGVSNTKLVKFEDGTWYLKNGSQMFALKSVGMKRRTGVGMQSGKMVEIKEVVDKKWFIKANDTGESL
;
A
#
# COMPACT_ATOMS: atom_id res chain seq x y z
N MET A 1 -1.57 -7.29 12.08
CA MET A 1 -0.21 -7.00 11.54
C MET A 1 -0.18 -5.58 11.03
N TYR A 2 0.71 -4.74 11.55
CA TYR A 2 0.88 -3.36 11.09
C TYR A 2 2.16 -3.22 10.30
N PHE A 3 2.15 -2.34 9.31
CA PHE A 3 3.29 -2.10 8.44
C PHE A 3 3.23 -0.70 7.87
N LEU A 4 4.38 -0.23 7.37
CA LEU A 4 4.47 1.02 6.64
C LEU A 4 4.86 0.74 5.20
N VAL A 5 4.16 1.39 4.28
CA VAL A 5 4.56 1.44 2.87
C VAL A 5 4.93 2.87 2.55
N LYS A 6 6.13 3.09 2.02
CA LYS A 6 6.48 4.38 1.43
C LYS A 6 5.67 4.54 0.14
N LYS A 7 4.69 5.43 0.19
CA LYS A 7 3.80 5.73 -0.94
C LYS A 7 4.60 6.37 -2.09
N PRO A 8 4.60 5.79 -3.31
CA PRO A 8 5.12 6.48 -4.47
C PRO A 8 4.18 7.62 -4.90
N THR A 9 4.66 8.53 -5.74
CA THR A 9 3.85 9.67 -6.24
C THR A 9 2.75 9.22 -7.20
N TRP A 10 3.00 8.17 -7.99
CA TRP A 10 2.08 7.61 -8.97
C TRP A 10 0.96 6.72 -8.39
N LEU A 11 1.03 6.37 -7.10
CA LEU A 11 -0.02 5.62 -6.40
C LEU A 11 -0.75 6.54 -5.41
N VAL A 12 -2.04 6.72 -5.62
CA VAL A 12 -2.90 7.48 -4.71
C VAL A 12 -3.58 6.51 -3.74
N PHE A 13 -3.66 6.88 -2.47
CA PHE A 13 -4.49 6.18 -1.50
C PHE A 13 -5.65 7.12 -1.21
N ASP A 14 -6.82 6.81 -1.74
CA ASP A 14 -8.02 7.60 -1.53
C ASP A 14 -8.82 6.97 -0.38
N PRO A 15 -8.98 7.68 0.75
CA PRO A 15 -9.74 7.17 1.88
C PRO A 15 -11.25 7.19 1.63
N ASN A 16 -11.73 7.88 0.59
CA ASN A 16 -13.15 7.97 0.29
C ASN A 16 -13.66 6.69 -0.39
N GLU A 17 -14.95 6.43 -0.23
CA GLU A 17 -15.60 5.32 -0.90
C GLU A 17 -15.66 5.57 -2.42
N TYR A 18 -15.43 4.51 -3.18
CA TYR A 18 -15.42 4.56 -4.64
C TYR A 18 -16.80 4.93 -5.20
N CYS A 19 -16.85 6.01 -5.99
CA CYS A 19 -17.96 6.33 -6.89
C CYS A 19 -17.56 5.99 -8.35
N ASP A 20 -18.54 5.81 -9.24
CA ASP A 20 -18.37 5.37 -10.65
C ASP A 20 -17.72 6.43 -11.57
N GLU A 21 -16.69 7.12 -11.09
CA GLU A 21 -15.92 8.11 -11.83
C GLU A 21 -14.74 7.43 -12.55
N GLU A 22 -14.48 7.83 -13.81
CA GLU A 22 -13.28 7.43 -14.52
C GLU A 22 -12.02 7.99 -13.85
N VAL A 23 -11.07 7.11 -13.56
CA VAL A 23 -9.83 7.48 -12.87
C VAL A 23 -8.64 7.29 -13.78
N ARG A 24 -7.88 8.36 -14.01
CA ARG A 24 -6.68 8.35 -14.87
C ARG A 24 -5.40 7.86 -14.19
N MET A 25 -5.43 7.65 -12.87
CA MET A 25 -4.26 7.27 -12.06
C MET A 25 -4.52 5.99 -11.29
N LEU A 26 -3.45 5.27 -10.94
CA LEU A 26 -3.53 4.11 -10.06
C LEU A 26 -3.92 4.54 -8.65
N GLN A 27 -5.01 3.96 -8.14
CA GLN A 27 -5.52 4.29 -6.82
C GLN A 27 -5.81 3.05 -5.99
N VAL A 28 -5.45 3.09 -4.72
CA VAL A 28 -5.98 2.21 -3.68
C VAL A 28 -7.26 2.84 -3.16
N ARG A 29 -8.38 2.14 -3.35
CA ARG A 29 -9.74 2.57 -2.99
C ARG A 29 -10.49 1.42 -2.32
N HIS A 30 -11.64 1.74 -1.73
CA HIS A 30 -12.56 0.76 -1.17
C HIS A 30 -14.01 1.03 -1.58
N LYS A 31 -14.82 -0.02 -1.60
CA LYS A 31 -16.27 0.02 -1.82
C LYS A 31 -16.92 -1.04 -0.95
N ASP A 32 -17.96 -0.70 -0.19
CA ASP A 32 -18.67 -1.64 0.69
C ASP A 32 -17.72 -2.37 1.66
N GLY A 33 -16.69 -1.67 2.15
CA GLY A 33 -15.66 -2.22 3.05
C GLY A 33 -14.63 -3.14 2.36
N VAL A 34 -14.72 -3.37 1.06
CA VAL A 34 -13.78 -4.17 0.27
C VAL A 34 -12.79 -3.26 -0.44
N SER A 35 -11.50 -3.51 -0.24
CA SER A 35 -10.42 -2.77 -0.91
C SER A 35 -10.09 -3.39 -2.27
N ASN A 36 -9.79 -2.54 -3.26
CA ASN A 36 -9.27 -2.98 -4.57
C ASN A 36 -7.79 -3.42 -4.53
N THR A 37 -7.15 -3.31 -3.36
CA THR A 37 -5.76 -3.73 -3.15
C THR A 37 -5.62 -4.86 -2.14
N LYS A 38 -4.59 -5.70 -2.34
CA LYS A 38 -4.25 -6.80 -1.42
C LYS A 38 -2.74 -6.83 -1.21
N LEU A 39 -2.33 -7.12 0.02
CA LEU A 39 -0.94 -7.46 0.33
C LEU A 39 -0.76 -8.97 0.13
N VAL A 40 0.18 -9.36 -0.73
CA VAL A 40 0.41 -10.76 -1.12
C VAL A 40 1.81 -11.17 -0.70
N LYS A 41 1.94 -12.37 -0.12
CA LYS A 41 3.22 -13.03 0.16
C LYS A 41 3.31 -14.27 -0.72
N PHE A 42 4.38 -14.40 -1.48
CA PHE A 42 4.67 -15.62 -2.25
C PHE A 42 5.45 -16.64 -1.40
N GLU A 43 5.50 -17.87 -1.88
CA GLU A 43 6.18 -18.99 -1.21
C GLU A 43 7.67 -18.74 -1.02
N ASP A 44 8.30 -18.05 -1.98
CA ASP A 44 9.70 -17.60 -1.91
C ASP A 44 9.97 -16.51 -0.85
N GLY A 45 8.93 -16.06 -0.14
CA GLY A 45 9.00 -15.05 0.91
C GLY A 45 8.93 -13.61 0.42
N THR A 46 8.84 -13.39 -0.89
CA THR A 46 8.69 -12.05 -1.46
C THR A 46 7.29 -11.49 -1.22
N TRP A 47 7.21 -10.17 -1.09
CA TRP A 47 5.96 -9.45 -0.81
C TRP A 47 5.59 -8.54 -1.97
N TYR A 48 4.31 -8.46 -2.28
CA TYR A 48 3.76 -7.63 -3.35
C TYR A 48 2.51 -6.88 -2.89
N LEU A 49 2.31 -5.70 -3.45
CA LEU A 49 1.03 -5.00 -3.42
C LEU A 49 0.29 -5.29 -4.73
N LYS A 50 -0.84 -5.98 -4.65
CA LYS A 50 -1.73 -6.22 -5.80
C LYS A 50 -2.76 -5.11 -5.87
N ASN A 51 -2.93 -4.45 -7.01
CA ASN A 51 -4.01 -3.49 -7.25
C ASN A 51 -4.69 -3.82 -8.59
N GLY A 52 -5.91 -4.37 -8.52
CA GLY A 52 -6.55 -4.95 -9.71
C GLY A 52 -5.71 -6.06 -10.33
N SER A 53 -5.36 -5.91 -11.62
CA SER A 53 -4.47 -6.81 -12.36
C SER A 53 -2.98 -6.53 -12.15
N GLN A 54 -2.61 -5.39 -11.57
CA GLN A 54 -1.22 -4.99 -11.40
C GLN A 54 -0.62 -5.54 -10.11
N MET A 55 0.66 -5.88 -10.16
CA MET A 55 1.44 -6.42 -9.05
C MET A 55 2.70 -5.58 -8.89
N PHE A 56 2.94 -5.03 -7.70
CA PHE A 56 4.11 -4.22 -7.41
C PHE A 56 4.98 -4.87 -6.33
N ALA A 57 6.25 -5.14 -6.65
CA ALA A 57 7.17 -5.75 -5.70
C ALA A 57 7.46 -4.81 -4.52
N LEU A 58 7.45 -5.36 -3.31
CA LEU A 58 7.78 -4.64 -2.08
C LEU A 58 9.21 -4.94 -1.66
N LYS A 59 10.02 -3.88 -1.54
CA LYS A 59 11.39 -3.98 -1.00
C LYS A 59 11.36 -3.67 0.50
N SER A 60 11.71 -4.65 1.33
CA SER A 60 11.88 -4.46 2.77
C SER A 60 13.06 -3.53 3.05
N VAL A 61 12.87 -2.61 3.99
CA VAL A 61 13.92 -1.70 4.46
C VAL A 61 13.95 -1.74 5.97
N GLY A 62 15.17 -1.81 6.52
CA GLY A 62 15.39 -1.81 7.95
C GLY A 62 14.75 -0.59 8.62
N MET A 63 14.02 -0.83 9.70
CA MET A 63 13.41 0.22 10.51
C MET A 63 13.66 -0.07 11.99
N LYS A 64 13.89 0.98 12.78
CA LYS A 64 13.87 0.85 14.24
C LYS A 64 12.43 0.51 14.68
N ARG A 65 12.29 -0.50 15.54
CA ARG A 65 11.01 -0.88 16.15
C ARG A 65 10.39 0.33 16.85
N ARG A 66 9.14 0.68 16.53
CA ARG A 66 8.42 1.83 17.09
C ARG A 66 6.94 1.50 17.29
N THR A 67 6.28 2.18 18.21
CA THR A 67 4.82 2.30 18.18
C THR A 67 4.44 3.19 16.99
N GLY A 68 3.39 2.82 16.27
CA GLY A 68 2.94 3.58 15.10
C GLY A 68 2.11 4.79 15.53
N VAL A 69 2.10 5.83 14.72
CA VAL A 69 1.12 6.92 14.83
C VAL A 69 0.40 7.01 13.50
N GLY A 70 -0.93 6.94 13.55
CA GLY A 70 -1.82 7.04 12.40
C GLY A 70 -2.72 8.25 12.49
N MET A 71 -3.57 8.41 11.48
CA MET A 71 -4.63 9.43 11.44
C MET A 71 -5.93 8.73 11.05
N GLN A 72 -7.00 8.94 11.82
CA GLN A 72 -8.34 8.43 11.51
C GLN A 72 -9.35 9.58 11.65
N SER A 73 -10.06 9.89 10.57
CA SER A 73 -11.05 10.98 10.53
C SER A 73 -10.49 12.33 11.05
N GLY A 74 -9.26 12.66 10.65
CA GLY A 74 -8.58 13.90 11.07
C GLY A 74 -8.07 13.93 12.52
N LYS A 75 -8.24 12.85 13.29
CA LYS A 75 -7.68 12.71 14.64
C LYS A 75 -6.43 11.83 14.61
N MET A 76 -5.38 12.30 15.27
CA MET A 76 -4.19 11.49 15.50
C MET A 76 -4.58 10.28 16.35
N VAL A 77 -4.29 9.08 15.85
CA VAL A 77 -4.53 7.82 16.57
C VAL A 77 -3.19 7.17 16.88
N GLU A 78 -2.99 6.81 18.14
CA GLU A 78 -1.83 6.02 18.54
C GLU A 78 -2.07 4.55 18.17
N ILE A 79 -1.14 3.97 17.40
CA ILE A 79 -1.10 2.54 17.15
C ILE A 79 -0.20 1.94 18.23
N LYS A 80 -0.82 1.38 19.27
CA LYS A 80 -0.11 0.74 20.40
C LYS A 80 0.62 -0.54 20.02
N GLU A 81 0.46 -1.00 18.79
CA GLU A 81 1.16 -2.15 18.25
C GLU A 81 2.53 -1.78 17.69
N VAL A 82 3.43 -2.75 17.76
CA VAL A 82 4.77 -2.64 17.21
C VAL A 82 4.71 -2.60 15.70
N VAL A 83 5.33 -1.57 15.12
CA VAL A 83 5.61 -1.47 13.69
C VAL A 83 7.09 -1.72 13.47
N ASP A 84 7.40 -2.84 12.82
CA ASP A 84 8.77 -3.29 12.51
C ASP A 84 9.00 -3.53 11.01
N LYS A 85 7.92 -3.53 10.21
CA LYS A 85 7.96 -3.73 8.77
C LYS A 85 7.76 -2.41 8.02
N LYS A 86 8.76 -2.03 7.23
CA LYS A 86 8.70 -0.90 6.31
C LYS A 86 9.07 -1.37 4.90
N TRP A 87 8.22 -1.04 3.94
CA TRP A 87 8.39 -1.41 2.55
C TRP A 87 8.42 -0.20 1.62
N PHE A 88 9.14 -0.35 0.52
CA PHE A 88 9.07 0.53 -0.64
C PHE A 88 8.37 -0.21 -1.77
N ILE A 89 7.45 0.46 -2.44
CA ILE A 89 6.85 -0.07 -3.67
C ILE A 89 7.86 0.17 -4.80
N LYS A 90 8.32 -0.90 -5.43
CA LYS A 90 9.03 -0.80 -6.70
C LYS A 90 7.99 -0.66 -7.80
N ALA A 91 8.12 0.38 -8.62
CA ALA A 91 7.48 0.34 -9.93
C ALA A 91 8.03 -0.89 -10.66
N ASN A 92 7.18 -1.60 -11.40
CA ASN A 92 7.73 -2.56 -12.35
C ASN A 92 8.53 -1.72 -13.35
N ASP A 93 9.79 -2.07 -13.58
CA ASP A 93 10.40 -1.79 -14.87
C ASP A 93 9.53 -2.56 -15.85
N THR A 94 8.51 -1.93 -16.40
CA THR A 94 7.94 -2.37 -17.66
C THR A 94 9.08 -2.21 -18.65
N GLY A 95 9.85 -3.28 -18.82
CA GLY A 95 10.75 -3.49 -19.94
C GLY A 95 9.95 -3.60 -21.23
N GLU A 96 9.17 -2.56 -21.55
CA GLU A 96 8.67 -2.30 -22.88
C GLU A 96 9.74 -1.44 -23.56
N SER A 97 10.75 -2.12 -24.08
CA SER A 97 11.44 -1.62 -25.27
C SER A 97 10.41 -1.59 -26.40
N LEU A 98 10.15 -0.36 -26.87
CA LEU A 98 9.50 0.10 -28.11
C LEU A 98 8.90 -0.97 -29.04
#